data_AF-A0A7S3GNB2-F1
#
_entry.id   AF-A0A7S3GNB2-F1
#
_cell.length_a   1.000
_cell.length_b   1.000
_cell.length_c   1.000
_cell.angle_alpha   90.00
_cell.angle_beta   90.00
_cell.angle_gamma   90.00
#
_symmetry.space_group_name_H-M   'P 1'
#
loop_
_entity.id
_entity.type
_entity.pdbx_description
1 polymer ?
#
loop_
_entity_poly.entity_id
_entity_poly.type
_entity_poly.pdbx_seq_one_letter_code
_entity_poly.pdbx_strand_id
1 'polypeptide(L)'
;DVHTSPVPIRFDKREICQHPSFTGDKQQQCKQHLKSYCQGRLSKKGAPCQDMSKRECSNDLMCKEGQLCRNYQCKQAPVCQVTVCEGPTNACGERYTLPGFTHAQKANGNIFDLTNGNWWDRVSSFLLSDGCKEIEAVDDDDSCRFGKGDNRFFTSSANLPYDLDNDVCMIR
;
A
#
# COMPACT_ATOMS: atom_id res chain seq x y z
N ASP A 1 14.18 -11.91 -24.98
CA ASP A 1 13.56 -12.92 -24.11
C ASP A 1 12.38 -12.29 -23.40
N VAL A 2 11.17 -12.73 -23.71
CA VAL A 2 9.90 -12.12 -23.22
C VAL A 2 9.56 -12.62 -21.81
N HIS A 3 10.30 -13.62 -21.32
CA HIS A 3 10.09 -14.22 -20.01
C HIS A 3 10.70 -13.44 -18.83
N THR A 4 11.47 -12.38 -19.07
CA THR A 4 12.15 -11.61 -18.00
C THR A 4 11.66 -10.18 -17.82
N SER A 5 10.77 -9.67 -18.69
CA SER A 5 10.18 -8.34 -18.55
C SER A 5 8.80 -8.30 -19.23
N PRO A 6 7.70 -8.52 -18.49
CA PRO A 6 6.35 -8.64 -19.05
C PRO A 6 5.80 -7.36 -19.70
N VAL A 7 6.53 -6.25 -19.61
CA VAL A 7 6.31 -5.03 -20.40
C VAL A 7 7.54 -4.77 -21.29
N PRO A 8 7.53 -5.23 -22.55
CA PRO A 8 8.64 -4.99 -23.49
C PRO A 8 8.67 -3.55 -24.02
N ILE A 9 7.62 -2.75 -23.78
CA ILE A 9 7.52 -1.37 -24.26
C ILE A 9 7.92 -0.42 -23.14
N ARG A 10 9.19 -0.02 -23.13
CA ARG A 10 9.63 1.16 -22.38
C ARG A 10 9.34 2.39 -23.23
N PHE A 11 8.43 3.24 -22.78
CA PHE A 11 8.21 4.53 -23.42
C PHE A 11 9.33 5.48 -22.99
N ASP A 12 10.27 5.73 -23.89
CA ASP A 12 11.22 6.84 -23.72
C ASP A 12 10.43 8.15 -23.81
N LYS A 13 10.33 8.84 -22.67
CA LYS A 13 9.72 10.16 -22.60
C LYS A 13 10.66 11.15 -23.27
N ARG A 14 10.28 11.65 -24.43
CA ARG A 14 10.97 12.77 -25.11
C ARG A 14 10.18 14.04 -24.93
N GLU A 15 10.87 15.18 -24.96
CA GLU A 15 10.19 16.47 -24.97
C GLU A 15 9.25 16.57 -26.18
N ILE A 16 8.07 17.17 -25.99
CA ILE A 16 7.05 17.29 -27.06
C ILE A 16 7.60 17.98 -28.33
N CYS A 17 8.58 18.88 -28.17
CA CYS A 17 9.23 19.57 -29.29
C CYS A 17 10.16 18.66 -30.11
N GLN A 18 10.39 17.41 -29.69
CA GLN A 18 11.08 16.40 -30.48
C GLN A 18 10.11 15.53 -31.31
N HIS A 19 8.80 15.80 -31.25
CA HIS A 19 7.83 15.08 -32.08
C HIS A 19 8.05 15.38 -33.58
N PRO A 20 7.98 14.40 -34.50
CA PRO A 20 8.27 14.58 -35.92
C PRO A 20 7.43 15.67 -36.63
N SER A 21 6.30 16.07 -36.07
CA SER A 21 5.48 17.17 -36.60
C SER A 21 6.08 18.56 -36.37
N PHE A 22 7.04 18.70 -35.46
CA PHE A 22 7.75 19.94 -35.18
C PHE A 22 9.13 19.90 -35.85
N THR A 23 9.17 20.30 -37.12
CA THR A 23 10.41 20.45 -37.91
C THR A 23 10.71 21.93 -38.17
N GLY A 24 12.00 22.26 -38.38
CA GLY A 24 12.46 23.61 -38.71
C GLY A 24 11.98 24.67 -37.70
N ASP A 25 11.39 25.75 -38.20
CA ASP A 25 10.92 26.89 -37.39
C ASP A 25 9.89 26.48 -36.34
N LYS A 26 9.02 25.51 -36.64
CA LYS A 26 8.02 25.00 -35.69
C LYS A 26 8.70 24.36 -34.47
N GLN A 27 9.84 23.73 -34.67
CA GLN A 27 10.62 23.16 -33.58
C GLN A 27 11.21 24.23 -32.66
N GLN A 28 11.76 25.29 -33.25
CA GLN A 28 12.30 26.42 -32.49
C GLN A 28 11.18 27.15 -31.72
N GLN A 29 10.06 27.44 -32.37
CA GLN A 29 8.89 28.05 -31.72
C GLN A 29 8.38 27.18 -30.57
N CYS A 30 8.30 25.86 -30.75
CA CYS A 30 7.95 24.94 -29.68
C CYS A 30 8.89 25.09 -28.48
N LYS A 31 10.21 25.01 -28.69
CA LYS A 31 11.20 25.13 -27.61
C LYS A 31 11.14 26.48 -26.89
N GLN A 32 10.90 27.57 -27.62
CA GLN A 32 10.73 28.91 -27.04
C GLN A 32 9.50 28.98 -26.14
N HIS A 33 8.35 28.50 -26.63
CA HIS A 33 7.10 28.53 -25.87
C HIS A 33 7.05 27.48 -24.75
N LEU A 34 7.81 26.39 -24.84
CA LEU A 34 7.83 25.33 -23.83
C LEU A 34 8.23 25.88 -22.45
N LYS A 35 9.19 26.81 -22.40
CA LYS A 35 9.68 27.42 -21.15
C LYS A 35 8.59 28.19 -20.41
N SER A 36 7.75 28.92 -21.12
CA SER A 36 6.64 29.70 -20.53
C SER A 36 5.31 28.96 -20.55
N TYR A 37 5.24 27.76 -21.15
CA TYR A 37 4.00 27.03 -21.36
C TYR A 37 3.22 26.78 -20.06
N CYS A 38 3.92 26.40 -18.99
CA CYS A 38 3.26 26.17 -17.72
C CYS A 38 2.69 27.48 -17.15
N GLN A 39 3.54 28.48 -16.92
CA GLN A 39 3.10 29.74 -16.31
C GLN A 39 2.12 30.53 -17.20
N GLY A 40 2.25 30.45 -18.52
CA GLY A 40 1.42 31.19 -19.47
C GLY A 40 0.07 30.53 -19.77
N ARG A 41 -0.04 29.20 -19.67
CA ARG A 41 -1.23 28.44 -20.07
C ARG A 41 -1.74 27.47 -19.02
N LEU A 42 -0.89 26.62 -18.46
CA LEU A 42 -1.33 25.56 -17.55
C LEU A 42 -1.72 26.08 -16.15
N SER A 43 -1.00 27.07 -15.64
CA SER A 43 -1.32 27.73 -14.35
C SER A 43 -2.73 28.32 -14.35
N LYS A 44 -3.14 28.96 -15.45
CA LYS A 44 -4.49 29.49 -15.68
C LYS A 44 -5.57 28.41 -15.69
N LYS A 45 -5.17 27.14 -15.83
CA LYS A 45 -6.04 25.95 -15.75
C LYS A 45 -5.85 25.18 -14.44
N GLY A 46 -5.18 25.76 -13.45
CA GLY A 46 -4.98 25.16 -12.11
C GLY A 46 -3.75 24.27 -11.98
N ALA A 47 -2.85 24.22 -12.97
CA ALA A 47 -1.64 23.41 -12.85
C ALA A 47 -0.60 24.05 -11.91
N PRO A 48 -0.01 23.29 -10.98
CA PRO A 48 1.09 23.77 -10.16
C PRO A 48 2.36 23.83 -11.00
N CYS A 49 2.74 25.03 -11.45
CA CYS A 49 3.95 25.28 -12.25
C CYS A 49 5.22 25.33 -11.39
N GLN A 50 5.38 24.32 -10.54
CA GLN A 50 6.53 24.13 -9.68
C GLN A 50 7.65 23.41 -10.45
N ASP A 51 8.88 23.59 -10.00
CA ASP A 51 10.01 22.86 -10.58
C ASP A 51 9.86 21.35 -10.35
N MET A 52 9.74 20.63 -11.46
CA MET A 52 9.49 19.18 -11.50
C MET A 52 10.80 18.40 -11.33
N SER A 53 11.95 19.07 -11.27
CA SER A 53 13.28 18.48 -11.07
C SER A 53 13.40 17.64 -9.79
N LYS A 54 12.53 17.88 -8.81
CA LYS A 54 12.48 17.12 -7.54
C LYS A 54 11.61 15.85 -7.59
N ARG A 55 10.99 15.54 -8.73
CA ARG A 55 10.18 14.31 -8.87
C ARG A 55 11.08 13.11 -9.16
N GLU A 56 11.14 12.18 -8.22
CA GLU A 56 11.85 10.91 -8.38
C GLU A 56 11.04 9.93 -9.24
N CYS A 57 9.71 9.96 -9.11
CA CYS A 57 8.82 9.02 -9.78
C CYS A 57 7.51 9.68 -10.24
N SER A 58 6.85 9.06 -11.22
CA SER A 58 5.48 9.40 -11.63
C SER A 58 4.48 8.26 -11.43
N ASN A 59 4.98 7.05 -11.21
CA ASN A 59 4.21 5.85 -10.92
C ASN A 59 5.12 4.84 -10.20
N ASP A 60 4.52 3.79 -9.63
CA ASP A 60 5.22 2.80 -8.81
C ASP A 60 6.29 2.01 -9.61
N LEU A 61 6.10 1.85 -10.93
CA LEU A 61 7.05 1.14 -11.81
C LEU A 61 8.38 1.89 -12.00
N MET A 62 8.44 3.19 -11.66
CA MET A 62 9.68 3.96 -11.69
C MET A 62 10.51 3.80 -10.41
N CYS A 63 9.95 3.21 -9.37
CA CYS A 63 10.63 2.98 -8.11
C CYS A 63 11.32 1.61 -8.07
N LYS A 64 12.27 1.45 -7.14
CA LYS A 64 12.92 0.16 -6.91
C LYS A 64 11.92 -0.85 -6.35
N GLU A 65 12.24 -2.13 -6.44
CA GLU A 65 11.45 -3.18 -5.83
C GLU A 65 11.24 -2.90 -4.33
N GLY A 66 10.01 -3.14 -3.83
CA GLY A 66 9.61 -2.81 -2.45
C GLY A 66 9.30 -1.32 -2.21
N GLN A 67 9.38 -0.45 -3.21
CA GLN A 67 9.02 0.96 -3.09
C GLN A 67 7.79 1.34 -3.92
N LEU A 68 7.06 2.34 -3.44
CA LEU A 68 5.87 2.90 -4.07
C LEU A 68 6.08 4.39 -4.32
N CYS A 69 5.56 4.87 -5.43
CA CYS A 69 5.57 6.28 -5.76
C CYS A 69 4.47 7.00 -4.98
N ARG A 70 4.87 7.85 -4.04
CA ARG A 70 3.95 8.63 -3.20
C ARG A 70 4.41 10.07 -3.20
N ASN A 71 3.53 10.97 -3.64
CA ASN A 71 3.84 12.39 -3.79
C ASN A 71 5.11 12.64 -4.62
N TYR A 72 5.30 11.86 -5.70
CA TYR A 72 6.46 11.91 -6.60
C TYR A 72 7.81 11.51 -5.97
N GLN A 73 7.79 10.85 -4.82
CA GLN A 73 8.97 10.26 -4.16
C GLN A 73 8.82 8.75 -4.05
N CYS A 74 9.92 8.03 -4.22
CA CYS A 74 9.93 6.58 -4.00
C CYS A 74 10.07 6.31 -2.50
N LYS A 75 8.97 5.88 -1.88
CA LYS A 75 8.91 5.53 -0.46
C LYS A 75 8.79 4.03 -0.28
N GLN A 76 9.24 3.50 0.85
CA GLN A 76 9.06 2.08 1.16
C GLN A 76 7.57 1.72 1.17
N ALA A 77 7.24 0.56 0.59
CA ALA A 77 5.88 0.02 0.66
C ALA A 77 5.50 -0.19 2.13
N PRO A 78 4.29 0.21 2.55
CA PRO A 78 3.87 0.00 3.91
C PRO A 78 3.75 -1.51 4.17
N VAL A 79 4.29 -1.93 5.31
CA VAL A 79 4.23 -3.31 5.78
C VAL A 79 2.97 -3.44 6.63
N CYS A 80 2.10 -4.38 6.31
CA CYS A 80 1.06 -4.81 7.22
C CYS A 80 1.68 -5.71 8.28
N GLN A 81 1.59 -5.27 9.53
CA GLN A 81 1.99 -5.99 10.71
C GLN A 81 0.86 -5.89 11.74
N VAL A 82 0.53 -7.04 12.33
CA VAL A 82 -0.50 -7.16 13.35
C VAL A 82 0.16 -7.62 14.64
N THR A 83 -0.18 -6.98 15.75
CA THR A 83 0.17 -7.45 17.09
C THR A 83 -1.09 -7.86 17.82
N VAL A 84 -1.12 -9.11 18.28
CA VAL A 84 -2.17 -9.63 19.15
C VAL A 84 -1.81 -9.32 20.60
N CYS A 85 -2.82 -8.99 21.40
CA CYS A 85 -2.69 -8.53 22.78
C CYS A 85 -3.62 -9.33 23.69
N GLU A 86 -3.13 -9.69 24.88
CA GLU A 86 -3.93 -10.35 25.94
C GLU A 86 -4.81 -9.38 26.74
N GLY A 87 -4.53 -8.08 26.62
CA GLY A 87 -5.32 -7.04 27.25
C GLY A 87 -5.97 -6.10 26.25
N PRO A 88 -6.69 -5.07 26.74
CA PRO A 88 -7.23 -4.01 25.88
C PRO A 88 -6.09 -3.21 25.22
N THR A 89 -6.38 -2.61 24.07
CA THR A 89 -5.42 -1.88 23.20
C THR A 89 -4.50 -0.88 23.92
N ASN A 90 -4.96 -0.25 25.01
CA ASN A 90 -4.18 0.72 25.77
C ASN A 90 -3.14 0.11 26.72
N ALA A 91 -3.35 -1.12 27.18
CA ALA A 91 -2.43 -1.84 28.07
C ALA A 91 -1.69 -2.96 27.33
N CYS A 92 -2.39 -3.64 26.42
CA CYS A 92 -2.02 -4.81 25.62
C CYS A 92 -1.62 -6.05 26.43
N GLY A 93 -0.97 -5.91 27.59
CA GLY A 93 -0.49 -7.04 28.38
C GLY A 93 0.65 -7.77 27.66
N GLU A 94 0.63 -9.10 27.74
CA GLU A 94 1.45 -9.95 26.87
C GLU A 94 1.07 -9.68 25.41
N ARG A 95 2.07 -9.68 24.53
CA ARG A 95 1.87 -9.35 23.13
C ARG A 95 2.66 -10.29 22.24
N TYR A 96 2.08 -10.59 21.08
CA TYR A 96 2.76 -11.33 20.04
C TYR A 96 2.59 -10.62 18.70
N THR A 97 3.71 -10.25 18.10
CA THR A 97 3.75 -9.54 16.83
C THR A 97 3.98 -10.54 15.70
N LEU A 98 3.02 -10.61 14.80
CA LEU A 98 3.06 -11.51 13.65
C LEU A 98 4.06 -10.99 12.60
N PRO A 99 4.65 -11.90 11.79
CA PRO A 99 5.50 -11.51 10.67
C PRO A 99 4.81 -10.53 9.74
N GLY A 100 5.43 -9.38 9.50
CA GLY A 100 4.89 -8.36 8.61
C GLY A 100 5.09 -8.70 7.13
N PHE A 101 4.17 -8.25 6.29
CA PHE A 101 4.25 -8.42 4.83
C PHE A 101 3.71 -7.20 4.08
N THR A 102 4.13 -7.03 2.84
CA THR A 102 3.60 -6.01 1.93
C THR A 102 2.50 -6.59 1.04
N HIS A 103 1.66 -5.72 0.48
CA HIS A 103 0.64 -6.14 -0.49
C HIS A 103 1.23 -6.86 -1.72
N ALA A 104 2.43 -6.48 -2.17
CA ALA A 104 3.11 -7.14 -3.29
C ALA A 104 3.47 -8.60 -2.98
N GLN A 105 3.81 -8.92 -1.73
CA GLN A 105 4.12 -10.29 -1.29
C GLN A 105 2.84 -11.12 -1.09
N LYS A 106 1.76 -10.50 -0.61
CA LYS A 106 0.50 -11.15 -0.21
C LYS A 106 -0.70 -10.30 -0.61
N ALA A 107 -1.07 -10.35 -1.89
CA ALA A 107 -2.13 -9.51 -2.43
C ALA A 107 -3.51 -9.74 -1.77
N ASN A 108 -3.76 -10.96 -1.29
CA ASN A 108 -5.03 -11.39 -0.68
C ASN A 108 -4.92 -11.57 0.85
N GLY A 109 -3.93 -10.94 1.49
CA GLY A 109 -3.66 -11.13 2.92
C GLY A 109 -2.83 -12.38 3.22
N ASN A 110 -2.56 -12.61 4.50
CA ASN A 110 -1.81 -13.77 4.97
C ASN A 110 -2.51 -14.38 6.18
N ILE A 111 -2.70 -15.70 6.14
CA ILE A 111 -3.35 -16.42 7.21
C ILE A 111 -2.34 -16.69 8.32
N PHE A 112 -2.71 -16.38 9.55
CA PHE A 112 -1.97 -16.74 10.75
C PHE A 112 -2.84 -17.62 11.64
N ASP A 113 -2.27 -18.78 11.99
CA ASP A 113 -2.85 -19.71 12.94
C ASP A 113 -2.38 -19.33 14.35
N LEU A 114 -3.33 -19.03 15.23
CA LEU A 114 -3.09 -18.61 16.62
C LEU A 114 -3.17 -19.79 17.60
N THR A 115 -3.52 -20.99 17.12
CA THR A 115 -3.46 -22.21 17.94
C THR A 115 -2.01 -22.56 18.31
N ASN A 116 -1.07 -22.24 17.42
CA ASN A 116 0.35 -22.38 17.68
C ASN A 116 0.83 -21.29 18.66
N GLY A 117 1.14 -21.70 19.89
CA GLY A 117 1.58 -20.81 20.96
C GLY A 117 0.49 -20.38 21.94
N ASN A 118 -0.66 -21.06 21.93
CA ASN A 118 -1.79 -20.84 22.85
C ASN A 118 -2.39 -19.43 22.80
N TRP A 119 -2.24 -18.71 21.68
CA TRP A 119 -2.83 -17.38 21.53
C TRP A 119 -4.33 -17.41 21.25
N TRP A 120 -4.83 -18.53 20.74
CA TRP A 120 -6.23 -18.69 20.33
C TRP A 120 -7.25 -18.32 21.42
N ASP A 121 -6.95 -18.67 22.68
CA ASP A 121 -7.79 -18.40 23.87
C ASP A 121 -7.22 -17.26 24.75
N ARG A 122 -6.50 -16.31 24.13
CA ARG A 122 -5.82 -15.22 24.85
C ARG A 122 -5.91 -13.88 24.15
N VAL A 123 -6.51 -13.78 22.96
CA VAL A 123 -6.55 -12.49 22.26
C VAL A 123 -7.71 -11.67 22.78
N SER A 124 -7.42 -10.47 23.28
CA SER A 124 -8.42 -9.48 23.68
C SER A 124 -8.40 -8.21 22.85
N SER A 125 -7.31 -7.95 22.12
CA SER A 125 -7.24 -6.81 21.21
C SER A 125 -6.16 -6.96 20.13
N PHE A 126 -6.26 -6.10 19.12
CA PHE A 126 -5.27 -6.00 18.05
C PHE A 126 -4.68 -4.60 17.95
N LEU A 127 -3.39 -4.54 17.65
CA LEU A 127 -2.72 -3.34 17.17
C LEU A 127 -2.32 -3.53 15.70
N LEU A 128 -2.83 -2.65 14.83
CA LEU A 128 -2.61 -2.70 13.39
C LEU A 128 -1.64 -1.59 12.99
N SER A 129 -0.62 -1.94 12.20
CA SER A 129 0.18 -0.95 11.49
C SER A 129 -0.61 -0.27 10.37
N ASP A 130 -0.19 0.93 9.95
CA ASP A 130 -0.77 1.67 8.82
C ASP A 130 -0.75 0.90 7.49
N GLY A 131 0.04 -0.18 7.37
CA GLY A 131 0.07 -1.01 6.17
C GLY A 131 -1.06 -2.04 6.07
N CYS A 132 -1.82 -2.26 7.14
CA CYS A 132 -2.96 -3.18 7.13
C CYS A 132 -4.23 -2.45 6.68
N LYS A 133 -4.95 -3.06 5.74
CA LYS A 133 -6.26 -2.54 5.30
C LYS A 133 -7.37 -2.97 6.24
N GLU A 134 -7.36 -4.25 6.59
CA GLU A 134 -8.39 -4.93 7.36
C GLU A 134 -7.79 -6.24 7.89
N ILE A 135 -8.31 -6.73 9.00
CA ILE A 135 -8.13 -8.10 9.48
C ILE A 135 -9.49 -8.77 9.59
N GLU A 136 -9.55 -10.06 9.27
CA GLU A 136 -10.67 -10.93 9.64
C GLU A 136 -10.25 -11.81 10.81
N ALA A 137 -10.88 -11.63 11.96
CA ALA A 137 -10.71 -12.49 13.13
C ALA A 137 -11.75 -13.61 13.10
N VAL A 138 -11.26 -14.85 13.19
CA VAL A 138 -12.06 -16.06 13.10
C VAL A 138 -12.35 -16.59 14.50
N ASP A 139 -13.63 -16.67 14.80
CA ASP A 139 -14.22 -17.24 16.00
C ASP A 139 -13.89 -18.75 16.12
N ASP A 140 -13.63 -19.23 17.33
CA ASP A 140 -13.24 -20.62 17.62
C ASP A 140 -14.36 -21.52 18.15
N ASP A 141 -15.55 -20.98 18.44
CA ASP A 141 -16.75 -21.71 18.93
C ASP A 141 -17.18 -22.88 18.00
N ASP A 142 -16.67 -22.88 16.77
CA ASP A 142 -17.14 -23.73 15.69
C ASP A 142 -15.95 -24.22 14.84
N SER A 143 -16.20 -24.71 13.61
CA SER A 143 -15.06 -25.00 12.72
C SER A 143 -14.31 -23.70 12.38
N CYS A 144 -13.15 -23.46 13.00
CA CYS A 144 -12.23 -22.33 12.75
C CYS A 144 -11.98 -22.10 11.24
N ARG A 145 -12.80 -21.23 10.62
CA ARG A 145 -12.84 -21.03 9.15
C ARG A 145 -13.23 -19.60 8.78
N PHE A 146 -12.56 -19.07 7.75
CA PHE A 146 -12.89 -17.77 7.17
C PHE A 146 -14.25 -17.74 6.45
N GLY A 147 -14.84 -16.54 6.37
CA GLY A 147 -16.09 -16.26 5.67
C GLY A 147 -17.36 -16.66 6.40
N LYS A 148 -17.28 -16.97 7.70
CA LYS A 148 -18.46 -17.18 8.54
C LYS A 148 -19.05 -15.86 9.02
N GLY A 149 -20.31 -15.90 9.48
CA GLY A 149 -21.08 -14.71 9.83
C GLY A 149 -20.79 -14.14 11.23
N ASP A 150 -20.17 -14.95 12.08
CA ASP A 150 -19.67 -14.63 13.44
C ASP A 150 -18.28 -13.95 13.39
N ASN A 151 -17.44 -14.29 12.40
CA ASN A 151 -16.17 -13.61 12.16
C ASN A 151 -16.30 -12.08 12.16
N ARG A 152 -15.31 -11.39 12.73
CA ARG A 152 -15.29 -9.92 12.79
C ARG A 152 -14.19 -9.33 11.93
N PHE A 153 -14.49 -8.17 11.37
CA PHE A 153 -13.59 -7.42 10.52
C PHE A 153 -13.16 -6.12 11.21
N PHE A 154 -11.86 -5.85 11.25
CA PHE A 154 -11.31 -4.65 11.87
C PHE A 154 -10.38 -3.92 10.91
N THR A 155 -10.63 -2.63 10.70
CA THR A 155 -9.82 -1.75 9.82
C THR A 155 -8.83 -0.87 10.59
N SER A 156 -8.80 -0.99 11.91
CA SER A 156 -7.91 -0.26 12.80
C SER A 156 -7.69 -1.05 14.10
N SER A 157 -6.71 -0.64 14.90
CA SER A 157 -6.49 -1.18 16.24
C SER A 157 -7.76 -1.09 17.08
N ALA A 158 -8.21 -2.20 17.64
CA ALA A 158 -9.47 -2.30 18.35
C ALA A 158 -9.42 -3.35 19.46
N ASN A 159 -10.21 -3.14 20.51
CA ASN A 159 -10.55 -4.20 21.46
C ASN A 159 -11.51 -5.16 20.78
N LEU A 160 -11.36 -6.45 21.08
CA LEU A 160 -12.29 -7.45 20.61
C LEU A 160 -13.63 -7.31 21.35
N PRO A 161 -14.75 -7.53 20.65
CA PRO A 161 -16.04 -7.68 21.30
C PRO A 161 -16.07 -8.99 22.11
N TYR A 162 -17.01 -9.10 23.04
CA TYR A 162 -17.09 -10.22 24.00
C TYR A 162 -17.16 -11.60 23.34
N ASP A 163 -17.75 -11.70 22.15
CA ASP A 163 -17.84 -12.91 21.34
C ASP A 163 -16.51 -13.36 20.73
N LEU A 164 -15.50 -12.51 20.69
CA LEU A 164 -14.16 -12.87 20.20
C LEU A 164 -13.07 -12.76 21.27
N ASP A 165 -13.40 -12.23 22.45
CA ASP A 165 -12.42 -12.02 23.51
C ASP A 165 -12.00 -13.38 24.08
N ASN A 166 -10.75 -13.76 23.82
CA ASN A 166 -10.20 -15.10 24.07
C ASN A 166 -10.87 -16.19 23.21
N ASP A 167 -11.32 -15.83 22.01
CA ASP A 167 -12.04 -16.74 21.13
C ASP A 167 -11.64 -16.50 19.67
N VAL A 168 -10.32 -16.44 19.41
CA VAL A 168 -9.79 -16.18 18.06
C VAL A 168 -8.75 -17.20 17.66
N CYS A 169 -9.15 -18.21 16.90
CA CYS A 169 -8.26 -19.26 16.45
C CYS A 169 -7.36 -18.87 15.25
N MET A 170 -7.81 -17.97 14.37
CA MET A 170 -7.07 -17.54 13.18
C MET A 170 -7.34 -16.08 12.81
N ILE A 171 -6.38 -15.47 12.11
CA ILE A 171 -6.61 -14.17 11.44
C ILE A 171 -6.10 -14.17 9.99
N ARG A 172 -6.62 -13.24 9.16
CA ARG A 172 -6.19 -13.00 7.78
C ARG A 172 -6.00 -11.53 7.45
#